data_AF-A0A833E4B0-F1
#
_entry.id   AF-A0A833E4B0-F1
#
_cell.length_a   1.000
_cell.length_b   1.000
_cell.length_c   1.000
_cell.angle_alpha   90.00
_cell.angle_beta   90.00
_cell.angle_gamma   90.00
#
_symmetry.space_group_name_H-M   'P 1'
#
loop_
_entity.id
_entity.type
_entity.pdbx_description
1 polymer ?
#
loop_
_entity_poly.entity_id
_entity_poly.type
_entity_poly.pdbx_seq_one_letter_code
_entity_poly.pdbx_strand_id
1 'polypeptide(L)'
;MIIKTKVVDITEAFENTESKLISRALKSEKRIFGIKLDKFRGLLGFELQPGRRIGTELADLVKRFGIKGILHSDELPNYGISEQEVKKVKNILKCKEDDAFILVIS
;
A
#
# COMPACT_ATOMS: atom_id res chain seq x y z
N MET A 1 9.18 -14.51 -16.03
CA MET A 1 9.76 -13.65 -14.97
C MET A 1 8.96 -13.86 -13.70
N ILE A 2 9.54 -14.43 -12.64
CA ILE A 2 8.85 -14.62 -11.35
C ILE A 2 9.28 -13.49 -10.43
N ILE A 3 8.36 -12.60 -10.06
CA ILE A 3 8.62 -11.53 -9.10
C ILE A 3 8.52 -12.15 -7.70
N LYS A 4 9.66 -12.24 -6.99
CA LYS A 4 9.67 -12.65 -5.59
C LYS A 4 9.42 -11.43 -4.72
N THR A 5 8.23 -11.32 -4.16
CA THR A 5 7.91 -10.29 -3.16
C THR A 5 7.80 -10.90 -1.77
N LYS A 6 8.05 -10.06 -0.75
CA LYS A 6 7.89 -10.42 0.66
C LYS A 6 6.78 -9.57 1.25
N VAL A 7 5.90 -10.21 2.02
CA VAL A 7 4.93 -9.53 2.86
C VAL A 7 5.62 -9.18 4.18
N VAL A 8 5.55 -7.91 4.57
CA VAL A 8 6.19 -7.40 5.80
C VAL A 8 5.10 -6.76 6.66
N ASP A 9 5.04 -7.13 7.93
CA ASP A 9 4.18 -6.42 8.90
C ASP A 9 4.81 -5.05 9.19
N ILE A 10 4.07 -4.00 8.89
CA ILE A 10 4.50 -2.60 9.04
C ILE A 10 3.55 -1.83 9.96
N THR A 11 2.77 -2.55 10.77
CA THR A 11 1.77 -1.98 11.68
C THR A 11 2.39 -0.88 12.57
N GLU A 12 3.59 -1.11 13.09
CA GLU A 12 4.35 -0.17 13.94
C GLU A 12 4.64 1.17 13.24
N ALA A 13 4.70 1.21 11.90
CA ALA A 13 4.92 2.45 11.16
C ALA A 13 3.77 3.46 11.30
N PHE A 14 2.60 3.01 11.77
CA PHE A 14 1.35 3.76 11.81
C PHE A 14 0.74 3.93 13.21
N GLU A 15 1.47 3.63 14.30
CA GLU A 15 0.94 3.70 15.68
C GLU A 15 0.30 5.04 16.04
N ASN A 16 0.84 6.14 15.49
CA ASN A 16 0.38 7.51 15.74
C ASN A 16 -0.14 8.17 14.46
N THR A 17 -0.74 7.39 13.56
CA THR A 17 -1.24 7.89 12.28
C THR A 17 -2.44 8.83 12.43
N GLU A 18 -2.46 9.90 11.65
CA GLU A 18 -3.64 10.77 11.50
C GLU A 18 -4.67 10.18 10.51
N SER A 19 -4.32 9.12 9.78
CA SER A 19 -5.22 8.44 8.88
C SER A 19 -6.37 7.80 9.65
N LYS A 20 -7.57 8.36 9.52
CA LYS A 20 -8.80 7.79 10.12
C LYS A 20 -9.03 6.34 9.67
N LEU A 21 -8.64 6.00 8.45
CA LEU A 21 -8.79 4.67 7.90
C LEU A 21 -7.88 3.67 8.63
N ILE A 22 -6.60 4.01 8.76
CA ILE A 22 -5.62 3.16 9.42
C ILE A 22 -5.87 3.11 10.94
N SER A 23 -6.10 4.25 11.58
CA SER A 23 -6.39 4.32 13.02
C SER A 23 -7.60 3.45 13.40
N ARG A 24 -8.66 3.42 12.58
CA ARG A 24 -9.80 2.51 12.78
C ARG A 24 -9.41 1.04 12.64
N ALA A 25 -8.58 0.72 11.66
CA ALA A 25 -8.09 -0.65 11.47
C ALA A 25 -7.31 -1.13 12.70
N LEU A 26 -6.36 -0.33 13.19
CA LEU A 26 -5.55 -0.64 14.37
C LEU A 26 -6.42 -0.83 15.63
N LYS A 27 -7.45 0.01 15.82
CA LYS A 27 -8.41 -0.14 16.93
C LYS A 27 -9.27 -1.40 16.84
N SER A 28 -9.43 -1.96 15.64
CA SER A 28 -10.09 -3.25 15.42
C SER A 28 -9.11 -4.41 15.41
N GLU A 29 -7.92 -4.24 16.01
CA GLU A 29 -6.85 -5.24 16.10
C GLU A 29 -6.35 -5.75 14.74
N LYS A 30 -6.61 -5.00 13.66
CA LYS A 30 -6.13 -5.32 12.33
C LYS A 30 -4.67 -4.92 12.18
N ARG A 31 -3.99 -5.63 11.27
CA ARG A 31 -2.59 -5.38 10.94
C ARG A 31 -2.47 -4.75 9.57
N ILE A 32 -1.35 -4.08 9.37
CA ILE A 32 -1.01 -3.41 8.12
C ILE A 32 0.20 -4.12 7.55
N PHE A 33 0.04 -4.67 6.36
CA PHE A 33 1.10 -5.38 5.65
C PHE A 33 1.57 -4.55 4.46
N GLY A 34 2.88 -4.44 4.30
CA GLY A 34 3.54 -3.82 3.17
C GLY A 34 4.13 -4.86 2.22
N ILE A 35 3.98 -4.63 0.93
CA ILE A 35 4.54 -5.46 -0.13
C ILE A 35 5.30 -4.55 -1.10
N LYS A 36 6.60 -4.79 -1.26
CA LYS A 36 7.40 -4.07 -2.25
C LYS A 36 7.18 -4.63 -3.65
N LEU A 37 7.07 -3.74 -4.63
CA LEU A 37 7.03 -4.05 -6.05
C LEU A 37 8.21 -3.36 -6.77
N ASP A 38 9.17 -4.18 -7.20
CA ASP A 38 10.40 -3.68 -7.82
C ASP A 38 10.11 -3.04 -9.19
N LYS A 39 10.56 -1.80 -9.41
CA LYS A 39 10.35 -1.04 -10.66
C LYS A 39 8.90 -0.72 -11.03
N PHE A 40 7.99 -0.72 -10.05
CA PHE A 40 6.56 -0.43 -10.28
C PHE A 40 6.16 1.02 -10.03
N ARG A 41 7.10 1.94 -9.77
CA ARG A 41 6.78 3.35 -9.54
C ARG A 41 6.03 3.94 -10.74
N GLY A 42 4.90 4.56 -10.47
CA GLY A 42 4.01 5.16 -11.47
C GLY A 42 3.18 4.14 -12.26
N LEU A 43 3.47 2.83 -12.15
CA LEU A 43 2.70 1.80 -12.84
C LEU A 43 1.39 1.51 -12.12
N LEU A 44 1.33 1.57 -10.79
CA LEU A 44 0.10 1.30 -10.05
C LEU A 44 -0.94 2.40 -10.30
N GLY A 45 -0.47 3.64 -10.47
CA GLY A 45 -1.28 4.78 -10.90
C GLY A 45 -1.55 4.84 -12.41
N PHE A 46 -0.95 3.97 -13.23
CA PHE A 46 -1.10 4.02 -14.68
C PHE A 46 -2.53 3.69 -15.11
N GLU A 47 -3.14 4.58 -15.89
CA GLU A 47 -4.48 4.42 -16.42
C GLU A 47 -4.46 3.49 -17.63
N LEU A 48 -5.08 2.31 -17.49
CA LEU A 48 -5.20 1.31 -18.54
C LEU A 48 -6.35 1.62 -19.49
N GLN A 49 -7.44 2.13 -18.93
CA GLN A 49 -8.68 2.49 -19.60
C GLN A 49 -9.30 3.68 -18.86
N PRO A 50 -10.17 4.49 -19.50
CA PRO A 50 -10.85 5.60 -18.84
C PRO A 50 -11.43 5.20 -17.48
N GLY A 51 -10.88 5.76 -16.40
CA GLY A 51 -11.29 5.49 -15.02
C GLY A 51 -10.79 4.19 -14.38
N ARG A 52 -9.94 3.40 -15.06
CA ARG A 52 -9.33 2.16 -14.52
C ARG A 52 -7.81 2.24 -14.52
N ARG A 53 -7.21 2.02 -13.35
CA ARG A 53 -5.75 1.95 -13.17
C ARG A 53 -5.30 0.53 -12.84
N ILE A 54 -4.01 0.24 -12.97
CA ILE A 54 -3.44 -1.04 -12.51
C ILE A 54 -3.77 -1.28 -11.02
N GLY A 55 -3.69 -0.25 -10.19
CA GLY A 55 -4.09 -0.31 -8.78
C GLY A 55 -5.55 -0.70 -8.58
N THR A 56 -6.45 -0.29 -9.47
CA THR A 56 -7.87 -0.66 -9.43
C THR A 56 -8.08 -2.15 -9.68
N GLU A 57 -7.38 -2.73 -10.67
CA GLU A 57 -7.42 -4.18 -10.95
C GLU A 57 -6.96 -5.00 -9.73
N LEU A 58 -5.87 -4.58 -9.08
CA LEU A 58 -5.37 -5.22 -7.87
C LEU A 58 -6.35 -5.08 -6.70
N ALA A 59 -6.98 -3.91 -6.55
CA ALA A 59 -8.01 -3.70 -5.54
C ALA A 59 -9.22 -4.63 -5.76
N ASP A 60 -9.66 -4.83 -7.00
CA ASP A 60 -10.76 -5.73 -7.33
C ASP A 60 -10.39 -7.21 -7.11
N LEU A 61 -9.13 -7.57 -7.33
CA LEU A 61 -8.63 -8.91 -7.04
C LEU A 61 -8.67 -9.21 -5.54
N VAL A 62 -8.14 -8.32 -4.69
CA VAL A 62 -8.09 -8.57 -3.24
C VAL A 62 -9.47 -8.58 -2.59
N LYS A 63 -10.46 -7.88 -3.16
CA LYS A 63 -11.86 -7.93 -2.70
C LYS A 63 -12.45 -9.33 -2.76
N ARG A 64 -12.02 -10.16 -3.73
CA ARG A 64 -12.45 -11.56 -3.83
C ARG A 64 -11.96 -12.42 -2.66
N PHE A 65 -10.93 -11.96 -1.96
CA PHE A 65 -10.37 -12.60 -0.77
C PHE A 65 -10.87 -11.96 0.54
N GLY A 66 -11.93 -11.14 0.50
CA GLY A 66 -12.51 -10.50 1.69
C GLY A 66 -11.77 -9.24 2.17
N ILE A 67 -10.75 -8.80 1.44
CA ILE A 67 -9.99 -7.60 1.76
C ILE A 67 -10.66 -6.39 1.11
N LYS A 68 -10.99 -5.36 1.88
CA LYS A 68 -11.76 -4.20 1.38
C LYS A 68 -11.10 -3.47 0.20
N GLY A 69 -9.78 -3.49 0.14
CA GLY A 69 -8.99 -2.88 -0.93
C GLY A 69 -7.52 -2.80 -0.55
N ILE A 70 -6.75 -2.09 -1.38
CA ILE A 70 -5.34 -1.81 -1.15
C ILE A 70 -5.09 -0.30 -1.17
N LEU A 71 -4.00 0.14 -0.55
CA LEU A 71 -3.41 1.44 -0.79
C LEU A 71 -2.10 1.23 -1.52
N HIS A 72 -1.69 2.12 -2.42
CA HIS A 72 -0.43 1.98 -3.11
C HIS A 72 0.36 3.29 -3.16
N SER A 73 1.68 3.17 -3.25
CA SER A 73 2.62 4.30 -3.14
C SER A 73 2.36 5.42 -4.13
N ASP A 74 1.86 5.12 -5.34
CA ASP A 74 1.58 6.13 -6.36
C ASP A 74 0.38 7.04 -6.01
N GLU A 75 -0.46 6.62 -5.05
CA GLU A 75 -1.57 7.42 -4.53
C GLU A 75 -1.21 8.14 -3.21
N LEU A 76 0.02 7.98 -2.71
CA LEU A 76 0.46 8.55 -1.44
C LEU A 76 1.44 9.71 -1.68
N PRO A 77 1.43 10.76 -0.83
CA PRO A 77 0.65 10.91 0.40
C PRO A 77 -0.84 11.24 0.15
N ASN A 78 -1.75 10.48 0.78
CA ASN A 78 -3.19 10.69 0.76
C ASN A 78 -3.86 9.88 1.89
N TYR A 79 -5.18 9.97 2.06
CA TYR A 79 -5.96 9.25 3.07
C TYR A 79 -5.55 9.56 4.52
N GLY A 80 -4.93 10.73 4.75
CA GLY A 80 -4.36 11.12 6.04
C GLY A 80 -3.04 10.43 6.37
N ILE A 81 -2.39 9.78 5.39
CA ILE A 81 -1.03 9.26 5.51
C ILE A 81 -0.07 10.37 5.10
N SER A 82 0.78 10.76 6.03
CA SER A 82 1.81 11.78 5.88
C SER A 82 2.98 11.31 5.02
N GLU A 83 3.73 12.25 4.45
CA GLU A 83 4.98 11.94 3.75
C GLU A 83 6.01 11.24 4.65
N GLN A 84 5.99 11.55 5.96
CA GLN A 84 6.87 10.91 6.93
C GLN A 84 6.54 9.43 7.08
N GLU A 85 5.26 9.06 7.14
CA GLU A 85 4.83 7.65 7.16
C GLU A 85 5.18 6.95 5.85
N VAL A 86 4.96 7.59 4.70
CA VAL A 86 5.39 7.04 3.39
C VAL A 86 6.90 6.75 3.40
N LYS A 87 7.71 7.68 3.91
CA LYS A 87 9.16 7.51 4.01
C LYS A 87 9.54 6.37 4.96
N LYS A 88 8.88 6.25 6.11
CA LYS A 88 9.07 5.11 7.05
C LYS A 88 8.78 3.78 6.36
N VAL A 89 7.66 3.67 5.65
CA VAL A 89 7.29 2.46 4.92
C VAL A 89 8.32 2.12 3.84
N LYS A 90 8.77 3.10 3.04
CA LYS A 90 9.82 2.89 2.04
C LYS A 90 11.11 2.35 2.67
N ASN A 91 11.49 2.87 3.84
CA ASN A 91 12.67 2.42 4.56
C ASN A 91 12.52 0.97 5.06
N ILE A 92 11.39 0.62 5.67
CA ILE A 92 11.12 -0.75 6.18
C ILE A 92 11.13 -1.75 5.03
N LEU A 93 10.47 -1.42 3.92
CA LEU A 93 10.37 -2.27 2.73
C LEU A 93 11.62 -2.25 1.86
N LYS A 94 12.60 -1.38 2.16
CA LYS A 94 13.83 -1.17 1.38
C LYS A 94 13.52 -0.85 -0.09
N CYS A 95 12.53 0.02 -0.31
CA CYS A 95 12.18 0.52 -1.63
C CYS A 95 13.30 1.43 -2.18
N LYS A 96 13.66 1.22 -3.43
CA LYS A 96 14.48 2.15 -4.22
C LYS A 96 13.61 3.23 -4.87
N GLU A 97 14.24 4.17 -5.56
CA GLU A 97 13.52 5.27 -6.22
C GLU A 97 12.54 4.81 -7.30
N ASP A 98 12.80 3.71 -7.98
CA ASP A 98 11.93 3.18 -9.04
C ASP A 98 10.90 2.16 -8.52
N ASP A 99 10.96 1.82 -7.22
CA ASP A 99 10.08 0.83 -6.64
C ASP A 99 8.76 1.46 -6.18
N ALA A 100 7.71 0.64 -6.21
CA ALA A 100 6.44 0.95 -5.58
C ALA A 100 6.19 0.03 -4.39
N PHE A 101 5.18 0.33 -3.60
CA PHE A 101 4.68 -0.59 -2.60
C PHE A 101 3.16 -0.57 -2.51
N ILE A 102 2.62 -1.66 -1.99
CA ILE A 102 1.20 -1.83 -1.67
C ILE A 102 1.06 -2.02 -0.17
N LEU A 103 0.03 -1.41 0.42
CA LEU A 103 -0.41 -1.63 1.79
C LEU A 103 -1.73 -2.38 1.76
N VAL A 104 -1.80 -3.41 2.60
CA VAL A 104 -2.97 -4.25 2.78
C VAL A 104 -3.34 -4.21 4.25
N ILE A 105 -4.62 -3.96 4.52
CA ILE A 105 -5.16 -3.96 5.88
C ILE A 105 -5.95 -5.25 6.05
N SER A 106 -5.52 -6.10 6.99
CA SER A 106 -6.14 -7.38 7.28
C SER A 106 -6.50 -7.48 8.76
#